data_AF-A0A829D3H7-F1
#
_entry.id   AF-A0A829D3H7-F1
#
_cell.length_a   1.000
_cell.length_b   1.000
_cell.length_c   1.000
_cell.angle_alpha   90.00
_cell.angle_beta   90.00
_cell.angle_gamma   90.00
#
_symmetry.space_group_name_H-M   'P 1'
#
loop_
_entity.id
_entity.type
_entity.pdbx_description
1 polymer ?
#
loop_
_entity_poly.entity_id
_entity_poly.type
_entity_poly.pdbx_seq_one_letter_code
_entity_poly.pdbx_strand_id
1 'polypeptide(L)' 'MRPGKKEQICKNLKLTKKVFEECWRLVPENMIKRLNCNDLTEYLARHILPTVSRRLIQSNAYSVNPLVRRVIAVA' A
#
# COMPACT_ATOMS: atom_id res chain seq x y z
N MET A 1 -17.37 -18.77 -10.60
CA MET A 1 -16.83 -17.49 -11.11
C MET A 1 -15.41 -17.32 -10.60
N ARG A 2 -14.41 -17.14 -11.48
CA ARG A 2 -13.03 -16.89 -11.04
C ARG A 2 -13.00 -15.53 -10.32
N PRO A 3 -12.40 -15.42 -9.12
CA PRO A 3 -12.24 -14.12 -8.49
C PRO A 3 -11.46 -13.22 -9.46
N GLY A 4 -11.96 -12.01 -9.72
CA GLY A 4 -11.24 -11.05 -10.55
C GLY A 4 -9.88 -10.75 -9.94
N LYS A 5 -8.87 -10.38 -10.76
CA LYS A 5 -7.51 -10.05 -10.27
C LYS A 5 -7.54 -9.12 -9.04
N LYS A 6 -8.44 -8.14 -9.03
CA LYS A 6 -8.67 -7.19 -7.92
C LYS A 6 -9.00 -7.89 -6.59
N GLU A 7 -9.83 -8.91 -6.62
CA GLU A 7 -10.31 -9.62 -5.42
C GLU A 7 -9.23 -10.52 -4.82
N GLN A 8 -8.44 -11.17 -5.68
CA GLN A 8 -7.31 -12.00 -5.26
C GLN A 8 -6.20 -11.16 -4.63
N ILE A 9 -5.90 -9.99 -5.21
CA ILE A 9 -4.90 -9.05 -4.66
C ILE A 9 -5.40 -8.46 -3.33
N CYS A 10 -6.69 -8.12 -3.23
CA CYS A 10 -7.28 -7.62 -1.98
C CYS A 10 -7.16 -8.64 -0.85
N LYS A 11 -7.35 -9.94 -1.12
CA LYS A 11 -7.16 -11.02 -0.13
C LYS A 11 -5.68 -11.17 0.26
N ASN A 12 -4.76 -11.12 -0.70
CA ASN A 12 -3.33 -11.26 -0.44
C ASN A 12 -2.76 -10.11 0.40
N LEU A 13 -3.18 -8.86 0.14
CA LEU A 13 -2.63 -7.70 0.84
C LEU A 13 -3.17 -7.51 2.27
N LYS A 14 -4.25 -8.22 2.66
CA LYS A 14 -4.93 -8.08 3.97
C LYS A 14 -5.20 -6.61 4.38
N LEU A 15 -5.44 -5.75 3.39
CA LEU A 15 -5.69 -4.32 3.59
C LEU A 15 -7.16 -4.03 3.91
N THR A 16 -7.41 -2.93 4.61
CA THR A 16 -8.74 -2.33 4.69
C THR A 16 -9.21 -1.89 3.31
N LYS A 17 -10.50 -2.13 2.97
CA LYS A 17 -11.07 -1.80 1.65
C LYS A 17 -10.75 -0.37 1.18
N LYS A 18 -10.83 0.62 2.07
CA LYS A 18 -10.51 2.03 1.77
C LYS A 18 -9.06 2.22 1.28
N VAL A 19 -8.09 1.63 1.98
CA VAL A 19 -6.67 1.76 1.63
C VAL A 19 -6.39 1.05 0.31
N PHE A 20 -7.01 -0.11 0.10
CA PHE A 20 -6.88 -0.86 -1.14
C PHE A 20 -7.42 -0.09 -2.35
N GLU A 21 -8.57 0.57 -2.25
CA GLU A 21 -9.14 1.37 -3.34
C GLU A 21 -8.23 2.55 -3.72
N GLU A 22 -7.67 3.25 -2.73
CA GLU A 22 -6.71 4.33 -2.96
C GLU A 22 -5.41 3.84 -3.59
N CYS A 23 -4.90 2.69 -3.13
CA CYS A 23 -3.76 2.05 -3.77
C CYS A 23 -4.07 1.65 -5.22
N TRP A 24 -5.25 1.08 -5.47
CA TRP A 24 -5.66 0.60 -6.78
C TRP A 24 -5.80 1.73 -7.82
N ARG A 25 -6.26 2.91 -7.40
CA ARG A 25 -6.33 4.11 -8.25
C ARG A 25 -4.96 4.60 -8.74
N LEU A 26 -3.91 4.32 -7.98
CA LEU A 26 -2.54 4.70 -8.33
C LEU A 26 -1.85 3.68 -9.23
N VAL A 27 -2.45 2.50 -9.44
CA VAL A 27 -1.88 1.48 -10.32
C VAL A 27 -2.14 1.88 -11.78
N PRO A 28 -1.09 2.03 -12.60
CA PRO A 28 -1.28 2.31 -14.03
C PRO A 28 -1.92 1.09 -14.74
N GLU A 29 -2.89 1.35 -15.63
CA GLU A 29 -3.63 0.30 -16.34
C GLU A 29 -2.73 -0.67 -17.13
N ASN A 30 -1.61 -0.16 -17.65
CA ASN A 30 -0.61 -0.98 -18.35
C ASN A 30 -0.05 -2.09 -17.45
N MET A 31 0.12 -1.82 -16.15
CA MET A 31 0.59 -2.82 -15.19
C MET A 31 -0.50 -3.83 -14.84
N ILE A 32 -1.76 -3.41 -14.76
CA ILE A 32 -2.90 -4.31 -14.52
C ILE A 32 -3.05 -5.35 -15.66
N LYS A 33 -2.82 -4.91 -16.89
CA LYS A 33 -2.89 -5.76 -18.09
C LYS A 33 -1.69 -6.68 -18.22
N ARG A 34 -0.46 -6.21 -17.95
CA ARG A 34 0.78 -6.96 -18.19
C ARG A 34 1.22 -7.86 -17.03
N LEU A 35 0.95 -7.50 -15.77
CA LEU A 35 1.45 -8.25 -14.62
C LEU A 35 0.46 -9.32 -14.13
N ASN A 36 1.04 -10.38 -13.56
CA ASN A 36 0.31 -11.40 -12.82
C ASN A 36 -0.19 -10.86 -11.48
N CYS A 37 -1.14 -11.57 -10.88
CA CYS A 37 -1.68 -11.18 -9.57
C CYS A 37 -0.58 -11.07 -8.50
N ASN A 38 0.42 -11.96 -8.50
CA ASN A 38 1.51 -11.94 -7.52
C ASN A 38 2.45 -10.74 -7.72
N ASP A 39 2.95 -10.51 -8.94
CA ASP A 39 3.84 -9.38 -9.19
C ASP A 39 3.14 -8.04 -8.94
N LEU A 40 1.85 -7.93 -9.30
CA LEU A 40 1.07 -6.73 -9.02
C LEU A 40 0.87 -6.52 -7.51
N THR A 41 0.69 -7.61 -6.75
CA THR A 41 0.63 -7.60 -5.28
C THR A 41 1.94 -7.09 -4.68
N GLU A 42 3.08 -7.59 -5.17
CA GLU A 42 4.41 -7.20 -4.70
C GLU A 42 4.72 -5.74 -5.05
N TYR A 43 4.38 -5.30 -6.25
CA TYR A 43 4.52 -3.91 -6.67
C TYR A 43 3.67 -2.96 -5.81
N LEU A 44 2.40 -3.31 -5.56
CA LEU A 44 1.52 -2.58 -4.68
C LEU A 44 2.10 -2.48 -3.27
N ALA A 45 2.62 -3.57 -2.72
CA ALA A 45 3.22 -3.59 -1.38
C ALA A 45 4.52 -2.76 -1.29
N ARG A 46 5.38 -2.78 -2.31
CA ARG A 46 6.67 -2.08 -2.29
C ARG A 46 6.62 -0.61 -2.67
N HIS A 47 5.76 -0.23 -3.61
CA HIS A 47 5.80 1.13 -4.20
C HIS A 47 4.58 1.97 -3.83
N ILE A 48 3.39 1.37 -3.81
CA ILE A 48 2.13 2.12 -3.64
C ILE A 48 1.75 2.20 -2.16
N LEU A 49 1.81 1.09 -1.44
CA LEU A 49 1.42 0.99 -0.04
C LEU A 49 2.20 1.95 0.87
N PRO A 50 3.53 2.12 0.74
CA PRO A 50 4.28 3.08 1.55
C PRO A 50 3.88 4.53 1.23
N THR A 51 3.58 4.81 -0.04
CA THR A 51 3.17 6.14 -0.51
C THR A 51 1.79 6.52 0.01
N VAL A 52 0.84 5.58 -0.03
CA VAL A 52 -0.52 5.77 0.49
C VAL A 52 -0.51 5.82 2.02
N SER A 53 0.26 4.95 2.67
CA SER A 53 0.43 4.97 4.13
C SER A 53 1.06 6.28 4.60
N ARG A 54 2.09 6.78 3.92
CA ARG A 54 2.70 8.08 4.23
C ARG A 54 1.70 9.22 4.11
N ARG A 55 0.88 9.25 3.05
CA ARG A 55 -0.19 10.26 2.88
C ARG A 55 -1.25 10.18 3.97
N LEU A 56 -1.69 8.97 4.33
CA LEU A 56 -2.66 8.76 5.41
C LEU A 56 -2.12 9.21 6.79
N ILE A 57 -0.85 8.92 7.06
CA ILE A 57 -0.17 9.33 8.30
C ILE A 57 0.02 10.86 8.32
N GLN A 58 0.44 11.46 7.21
CA GLN A 58 0.56 12.92 7.11
C GLN A 58 -0.78 13.65 7.27
N SER A 59 -1.87 13.05 6.79
CA SER A 59 -3.22 13.60 6.95
C SER A 59 -3.77 13.44 8.36
N ASN A 60 -3.21 12.54 9.18
CA ASN A 60 -3.56 12.36 10.59
C ASN A 60 -2.34 12.68 11.46
N ALA A 61 -2.17 13.95 11.82
CA ALA A 61 -1.05 14.44 12.64
C ALA A 61 -0.85 13.66 13.96
N TYR A 62 -1.90 13.01 14.49
CA TYR A 62 -1.86 12.21 15.72
C TYR A 62 -1.43 10.74 15.52
N SER A 63 -1.20 10.29 14.28
CA SER A 63 -0.82 8.90 13.97
C SER A 63 0.68 8.68 13.79
N VAL A 64 1.50 9.67 14.14
CA VAL A 64 2.96 9.52 14.22
C VAL A 64 3.28 8.87 15.55
N ASN A 65 3.45 7.54 15.56
CA ASN A 65 4.13 6.89 16.67
C ASN A 65 5.58 7.43 16.71
N PRO A 66 6.00 8.17 17.75
CA PRO A 66 7.31 8.81 17.80
C PRO A 66 8.48 7.82 18.02
N LEU A 67 8.23 6.50 17.95
CA LEU A 67 9.26 5.46 18.17
C LEU A 67 10.35 5.39 17.09
N VAL A 68 10.25 6.17 16.02
CA VAL A 68 11.34 6.40 15.05
C VAL A 68 11.97 7.78 15.21
N ARG A 69 11.88 8.41 16.39
CA ARG A 69 12.92 9.36 16.80
C ARG A 69 14.14 8.52 17.15
N ARG A 70 15.03 8.33 16.17
CA ARG A 70 16.42 7.91 16.41
C ARG A 70 16.92 8.76 17.58
N VAL A 71 17.21 8.08 18.69
CA VAL A 71 17.96 8.63 19.80
C VAL A 71 19.34 8.94 19.22
N ILE A 72 19.54 10.18 18.77
CA ILE A 72 20.90 10.69 18.56
C ILE A 72 21.40 10.90 19.99
N ALA A 73 22.09 9.90 20.53
CA ALA A 73 22.88 10.06 21.73
C ALA A 73 23.93 11.13 21.41
N VAL A 74 23.76 12.32 22.00
CA VAL A 74 24.84 13.30 22.08
C VAL A 74 25.78 12.78 23.16
N ALA A 75 26.95 12.31 22.73
CA ALA A 75 28.08 11.99 23.59
C ALA A 75 28.78 13.26 24.06
#